data_AF-A0A3M1PC67-F1
#
_entry.id   AF-A0A3M1PC67-F1
#
_cell.length_a   1.000
_cell.length_b   1.000
_cell.length_c   1.000
_cell.angle_alpha   90.00
_cell.angle_beta   90.00
_cell.angle_gamma   90.00
#
_symmetry.space_group_name_H-M   'P 1'
#
loop_
_entity.id
_entity.type
_entity.pdbx_description
1 polymer ?
#
loop_
_entity_poly.entity_id
_entity_poly.type
_entity_poly.pdbx_seq_one_letter_code
_entity_poly.pdbx_strand_id
1 'polypeptide(L)'
;MLYVVDLVGTFVFALSGAFQANRHGLDVLGFLVLAVATGVGGGMLRDVLLGATPPAALQDELYLVVCLAGGLAVYWAAPPIAKRWNRVMVADAVGLG
;
A
#
# COMPACT_ATOMS: atom_id res chain seq x y z
N MET A 1 1.93 3.42 24.11
CA MET A 1 1.89 4.62 23.25
C MET A 1 2.68 4.46 21.96
N LEU A 2 3.95 3.99 22.01
CA LEU A 2 4.76 3.79 20.80
C LEU A 2 4.16 2.78 19.81
N TYR A 3 3.54 1.70 20.30
CA TYR A 3 2.91 0.66 19.46
C TYR A 3 1.86 1.22 18.47
N VAL A 4 0.96 2.08 18.94
CA VAL A 4 -0.09 2.65 18.07
C VAL A 4 0.50 3.57 17.01
N VAL A 5 1.53 4.35 17.37
CA VAL A 5 2.25 5.22 16.42
C VAL A 5 2.94 4.37 15.35
N ASP A 6 3.52 3.25 15.75
CA ASP A 6 4.17 2.30 14.84
C ASP A 6 3.17 1.69 13.87
N LEU A 7 2.02 1.24 14.39
CA LEU A 7 0.94 0.66 13.58
C LEU A 7 0.37 1.67 12.57
N VAL A 8 0.18 2.92 12.99
CA VAL A 8 -0.24 4.02 12.11
C VAL A 8 0.83 4.33 11.06
N GLY A 9 2.10 4.36 11.44
CA GLY A 9 3.21 4.53 10.51
C GLY A 9 3.26 3.43 9.45
N THR A 10 3.18 2.17 9.89
CA THR A 10 3.09 1.00 9.01
C THR A 10 1.90 1.10 8.06
N PHE A 11 0.73 1.51 8.55
CA PHE A 11 -0.45 1.71 7.70
C PHE A 11 -0.20 2.75 6.60
N VAL A 12 0.33 3.92 6.97
CA VAL A 12 0.62 5.01 6.02
C VAL A 12 1.66 4.57 4.98
N PHE A 13 2.71 3.85 5.39
CA PHE A 13 3.70 3.31 4.47
C PHE A 13 3.12 2.23 3.55
N ALA A 14 2.22 1.38 4.05
CA ALA A 14 1.52 0.39 3.24
C ALA A 14 0.65 1.04 2.15
N LEU A 15 -0.05 2.14 2.48
CA LEU A 15 -0.79 2.93 1.49
C LEU A 15 0.13 3.48 0.40
N SER A 16 1.31 3.99 0.77
CA SER A 16 2.30 4.50 -0.21
C SER A 16 2.78 3.38 -1.14
N GLY A 17 3.08 2.20 -0.61
CA GLY A 17 3.46 1.03 -1.41
C GLY A 17 2.35 0.61 -2.38
N ALA A 18 1.11 0.56 -1.90
CA ALA A 18 -0.04 0.23 -2.73
C ALA A 18 -0.30 1.28 -3.84
N PHE A 19 -0.09 2.56 -3.57
CA PHE A 19 -0.18 3.61 -4.58
C PHE A 19 0.91 3.47 -5.66
N GLN A 20 2.11 3.07 -5.27
CA GLN A 20 3.19 2.78 -6.21
C GLN A 20 2.84 1.55 -7.07
N ALA A 21 2.21 0.52 -6.51
CA ALA A 21 1.70 -0.62 -7.26
C ALA A 21 0.66 -0.21 -8.32
N ASN A 22 -0.25 0.71 -7.98
CA ASN A 22 -1.21 1.27 -8.94
C ASN A 22 -0.51 2.00 -10.10
N ARG A 23 0.53 2.79 -9.81
CA ARG A 23 1.31 3.51 -10.84
C ARG A 23 2.00 2.57 -11.82
N HIS A 24 2.41 1.39 -11.38
CA HIS A 24 3.02 0.37 -12.22
C HIS A 24 2.01 -0.61 -12.85
N GLY A 25 0.70 -0.39 -12.64
CA GLY A 25 -0.34 -1.23 -13.21
C GLY A 25 -0.29 -2.67 -12.72
N LEU A 26 0.16 -2.89 -11.48
CA LEU A 26 0.23 -4.24 -10.90
C LEU A 26 -1.17 -4.78 -10.58
N ASP A 27 -1.27 -6.10 -10.45
CA ASP A 27 -2.48 -6.81 -10.03
C ASP A 27 -2.69 -6.74 -8.51
N VAL A 28 -3.79 -7.33 -8.02
CA VAL A 28 -4.12 -7.34 -6.58
C VAL A 28 -2.96 -7.89 -5.74
N LEU A 29 -2.32 -8.95 -6.21
CA LEU A 29 -1.17 -9.54 -5.51
C LEU A 29 0.00 -8.56 -5.46
N GLY A 30 0.31 -7.88 -6.55
CA GLY A 30 1.33 -6.82 -6.56
C GLY A 30 1.02 -5.68 -5.59
N PHE A 31 -0.24 -5.25 -5.47
CA PHE A 31 -0.65 -4.24 -4.46
C PHE A 31 -0.38 -4.72 -3.04
N LEU A 32 -0.79 -5.95 -2.70
CA LEU A 32 -0.62 -6.50 -1.36
C LEU A 32 0.86 -6.71 -1.02
N VAL A 33 1.64 -7.24 -1.96
CA VAL A 33 3.08 -7.47 -1.76
C VAL A 33 3.82 -6.14 -1.56
N LEU A 34 3.58 -5.14 -2.41
CA LEU A 34 4.23 -3.83 -2.24
C LEU A 34 3.79 -3.12 -0.96
N ALA A 35 2.51 -3.21 -0.60
CA ALA A 35 1.98 -2.64 0.62
C ALA A 35 2.65 -3.24 1.86
N VAL A 36 2.76 -4.58 1.93
CA VAL A 36 3.44 -5.27 3.03
C VAL A 36 4.93 -4.92 3.03
N ALA A 37 5.63 -5.09 1.91
CA ALA A 37 7.07 -4.82 1.83
C ALA A 37 7.43 -3.39 2.27
N THR A 38 6.63 -2.41 1.87
CA THR A 38 6.85 -0.99 2.23
C THR A 38 6.43 -0.72 3.68
N GLY A 39 5.31 -1.28 4.14
CA GLY A 39 4.74 -1.05 5.46
C GLY A 39 5.61 -1.61 6.60
N VAL A 40 6.10 -2.84 6.46
CA VAL A 40 6.96 -3.48 7.49
C VAL A 40 8.45 -3.33 7.22
N GLY A 41 8.89 -3.06 5.98
CA GLY A 41 10.31 -2.99 5.63
C GLY A 41 11.10 -1.96 6.45
N GLY A 42 10.54 -0.76 6.65
CA GLY A 42 11.19 0.28 7.46
C GLY A 42 11.29 -0.10 8.95
N GLY A 43 10.23 -0.66 9.52
CA GLY A 43 10.20 -1.14 10.90
C GLY A 43 11.18 -2.30 11.13
N MET A 44 11.20 -3.28 10.23
CA MET A 44 12.15 -4.40 10.29
C MET A 44 13.60 -3.94 10.20
N LEU A 45 13.92 -3.01 9.28
CA LEU A 45 15.28 -2.46 9.18
C LEU A 45 15.69 -1.74 10.47
N ARG A 46 14.81 -0.92 11.04
CA ARG A 46 15.03 -0.27 12.34
C ARG A 46 15.32 -1.30 13.43
N ASP A 47 14.48 -2.33 13.54
CA ASP A 47 14.59 -3.33 14.59
C ASP A 47 15.91 -4.11 14.47
N VAL A 48 16.31 -4.49 13.25
CA VAL A 48 17.60 -5.16 13.00
C VAL A 48 18.78 -4.26 13.36
N LEU A 49 18.75 -2.98 12.97
CA LEU A 49 19.83 -2.02 13.29
C LEU A 49 19.96 -1.76 14.79
N LEU A 50 18.85 -1.84 15.53
CA LEU A 50 18.83 -1.74 16.99
C LEU A 50 19.16 -3.06 17.70
N GLY A 51 19.38 -4.15 16.96
CA GLY A 51 19.64 -5.49 17.51
C GLY A 51 18.40 -6.19 18.08
N ALA A 52 17.19 -5.68 17.80
CA ALA A 52 15.93 -6.29 18.19
C ALA A 52 15.54 -7.40 17.20
N THR A 53 16.10 -8.60 17.41
CA THR A 53 15.80 -9.79 16.62
C THR A 53 15.04 -10.82 17.48
N PRO A 54 13.89 -11.36 17.03
CA PRO A 54 13.24 -11.13 15.73
C PRO A 54 12.45 -9.80 15.66
N PRO A 55 12.37 -9.15 14.49
CA PRO A 55 11.64 -7.89 14.29
C PRO A 55 10.18 -7.95 14.75
N ALA A 56 9.63 -6.83 15.25
CA ALA A 56 8.27 -6.74 15.76
C ALA A 56 7.22 -7.14 14.71
N ALA A 57 7.46 -6.76 13.46
CA ALA A 57 6.61 -7.11 12.32
C ALA A 57 6.51 -8.62 12.02
N LEU A 58 7.46 -9.44 12.51
CA LEU A 58 7.39 -10.91 12.42
C LEU A 58 6.78 -11.56 13.66
N GLN A 59 6.70 -10.83 14.77
CA GLN A 59 6.13 -11.33 16.02
C GLN A 59 4.62 -11.08 16.10
N ASP A 60 4.14 -10.02 15.45
CA ASP A 60 2.76 -9.58 15.55
C ASP A 60 2.07 -9.53 14.18
N GLU A 61 1.08 -10.40 14.02
CA GLU A 61 0.27 -10.53 12.80
C GLU A 61 -0.52 -9.26 12.47
N LEU A 62 -0.78 -8.39 13.45
CA LEU A 62 -1.50 -7.14 13.24
C LEU A 62 -0.80 -6.21 12.24
N TYR A 63 0.54 -6.21 12.22
CA TYR A 63 1.29 -5.44 11.22
C TYR A 63 0.97 -5.92 9.80
N LEU A 64 0.85 -7.24 9.61
CA LEU A 64 0.49 -7.83 8.32
C LEU A 64 -0.95 -7.46 7.95
N VAL A 65 -1.90 -7.62 8.88
CA VAL A 65 -3.32 -7.29 8.66
C VAL A 65 -3.49 -5.82 8.29
N VAL A 66 -2.78 -4.91 8.96
CA VAL A 66 -2.82 -3.47 8.70
C VAL A 66 -2.26 -3.15 7.31
N CYS A 67 -1.15 -3.79 6.91
CA CYS A 67 -0.60 -3.62 5.57
C CYS A 67 -1.56 -4.12 4.48
N LEU A 68 -2.15 -5.30 4.68
CA LEU A 68 -3.12 -5.88 3.73
C LEU A 68 -4.36 -5.00 3.63
N ALA A 69 -4.88 -4.50 4.77
CA ALA A 69 -6.01 -3.58 4.79
C ALA A 69 -5.71 -2.28 4.03
N GLY A 70 -4.51 -1.71 4.20
CA GLY A 70 -4.05 -0.55 3.44
C GLY A 70 -3.94 -0.83 1.94
N GLY A 71 -3.35 -1.97 1.56
CA GLY A 71 -3.25 -2.42 0.18
C GLY A 71 -4.60 -2.59 -0.51
N LEU A 72 -5.54 -3.26 0.16
CA LEU A 72 -6.92 -3.43 -0.31
C LEU A 72 -7.66 -2.09 -0.39
N ALA A 73 -7.50 -1.21 0.59
CA ALA A 73 -8.12 0.11 0.58
C ALA A 73 -7.71 0.91 -0.65
N VAL A 74 -6.42 0.93 -0.99
CA VAL A 74 -5.93 1.61 -2.20
C VAL A 74 -6.37 0.89 -3.47
N TYR A 75 -6.33 -0.45 -3.50
CA TYR A 75 -6.81 -1.22 -4.65
C TYR A 75 -8.28 -0.94 -4.98
N TRP A 76 -9.14 -0.75 -3.98
CA TRP A 76 -10.55 -0.40 -4.19
C TRP A 76 -10.77 1.09 -4.49
N ALA A 77 -9.95 1.98 -3.91
CA ALA A 77 -10.05 3.42 -4.09
C ALA A 77 -9.38 3.95 -5.38
N ALA A 78 -8.42 3.23 -5.95
CA ALA A 78 -7.69 3.64 -7.17
C ALA A 78 -8.50 3.52 -8.49
N PRO A 79 -9.31 2.46 -8.73
CA PRO A 79 -10.12 2.32 -9.93
C PRO A 79 -11.06 3.50 -10.21
N PRO A 80 -11.82 4.07 -9.25
CA PRO A 80 -12.72 5.19 -9.53
C PRO A 80 -11.97 6.47 -9.97
N ILE A 81 -10.68 6.60 -9.66
CA ILE A 81 -9.84 7.72 -10.09
C ILE A 81 -9.35 7.53 -11.54
N ALA A 82 -8.90 6.32 -11.91
CA ALA A 82 -8.46 6.02 -13.28
C ALA A 82 -9.63 5.97 -14.28
N LYS A 83 -10.81 5.50 -13.86
CA LYS A 83 -12.01 5.39 -14.71
C LYS A 83 -12.54 6.75 -15.19
N ARG A 84 -12.15 7.86 -14.54
CA ARG A 84 -12.57 9.21 -14.91
C ARG A 84 -11.85 9.74 -16.14
N TRP A 85 -10.61 9.31 -16.41
CA TRP A 85 -9.86 9.64 -17.62
C TRP A 85 -10.39 8.93 -18.87
N ASN A 86 -10.79 7.66 -18.73
CA ASN A 86 -11.34 6.90 -19.86
C ASN A 86 -12.68 7.49 -20.38
N ARG A 87 -13.45 8.14 -19.49
CA ARG A 87 -14.66 8.89 -19.90
C ARG A 87 -14.33 10.16 -20.67
N VAL A 88 -13.21 10.81 -20.39
CA VAL A 88 -12.74 12.00 -21.13
C VAL A 88 -12.26 11.58 -22.53
N MET A 89 -11.52 10.47 -22.66
CA MET A 89 -11.09 9.96 -23.97
C MET A 89 -12.26 9.53 -24.87
N VAL A 90 -13.31 8.91 -24.30
CA VAL A 90 -14.51 8.56 -25.07
C VAL A 90 -15.27 9.82 -25.51
N ALA A 91 -15.31 10.87 -24.68
CA ALA A 91 -15.90 12.16 -25.06
C ALA A 91 -15.10 12.84 -26.20
N ASP A 92 -13.76 12.81 -26.15
CA ASP A 92 -12.90 13.33 -27.23
C ASP A 92 -13.08 12.53 -28.53
N ALA A 93 -13.20 11.20 -28.45
CA ALA A 93 -13.42 10.36 -29.63
C ALA A 93 -14.78 10.62 -30.30
N VAL A 94 -15.80 10.98 -29.52
CA VAL A 94 -17.11 11.39 -30.06
C VAL A 94 -17.07 12.82 -30.63
N GLY A 95 -16.22 13.70 -30.09
CA GLY A 95 -16.06 15.08 -30.60
C GLY A 95 -15.22 15.19 -31.88
N LEU A 96 -14.42 14.16 -32.20
CA LEU A 96 -13.63 14.05 -33.43
C LEU A 96 -14.38 13.37 -34.60
N GLY A 97 -15.55 12.77 -34.32
CA GLY A 97 -16.38 12.07 -35.31
C GLY A 97 -17.41 12.95 -36.00
#